data_AF-A0A9E1J9L6-F1
#
_entry.id   AF-A0A9E1J9L6-F1
#
_cell.length_a   1.000
_cell.length_b   1.000
_cell.length_c   1.000
_cell.angle_alpha   90.00
_cell.angle_beta   90.00
_cell.angle_gamma   90.00
#
_symmetry.space_group_name_H-M   'P 1'
#
loop_
_entity.id
_entity.type
_entity.pdbx_description
1 polymer ?
#
loop_
_entity_poly.entity_id
_entity_poly.type
_entity_poly.pdbx_seq_one_letter_code
_entity_poly.pdbx_strand_id
1 'polypeptide(L)'
;MNLKDLVRTIPDYPKKGIMFRDITTLMQHPAGFRRTVDEMVYPFAGSSITAIAGIEARGFILGGAVAHQLSIGFVAVRKKGKLPWQTISVEYE
;
A
#
# COMPACT_ATOMS: atom_id res chain seq x y z
N MET A 1 11.73 17.55 2.02
CA MET A 1 10.30 17.27 2.26
C MET A 1 10.17 16.08 3.18
N ASN A 2 9.49 16.23 4.31
CA ASN A 2 9.20 15.12 5.20
C ASN A 2 7.84 14.51 4.81
N LEU A 3 7.81 13.22 4.47
CA LEU A 3 6.58 12.55 4.04
C LEU A 3 5.51 12.52 5.15
N LYS A 4 5.93 12.51 6.43
CA LYS A 4 5.03 12.50 7.57
C LYS A 4 4.13 13.72 7.62
N ASP A 5 4.63 14.87 7.17
CA ASP A 5 3.89 16.14 7.18
C ASP A 5 2.77 16.15 6.15
N LEU A 6 2.83 15.27 5.15
CA LEU A 6 1.79 15.10 4.14
C LEU A 6 0.68 14.13 4.57
N VAL A 7 0.82 13.45 5.72
CA VAL A 7 -0.17 12.49 6.21
C VAL A 7 -1.11 13.19 7.18
N ARG A 8 -2.39 13.33 6.78
CA ARG A 8 -3.43 13.89 7.63
C ARG A 8 -3.74 12.93 8.78
N THR A 9 -3.98 13.51 9.96
CA THR A 9 -4.42 12.75 11.14
C THR A 9 -5.84 13.13 11.48
N ILE A 10 -6.72 12.13 11.58
CA ILE A 10 -8.13 12.31 11.93
C ILE A 10 -8.35 11.67 13.30
N PRO A 11 -8.57 12.47 14.37
CA PRO A 11 -8.85 11.93 15.69
C PRO A 11 -10.22 11.23 15.73
N ASP A 12 -10.34 10.24 16.61
CA ASP A 12 -11.57 9.51 16.94
C ASP A 12 -12.26 8.81 15.76
N TYR A 13 -11.49 8.40 14.75
CA TYR A 13 -12.00 7.66 13.58
C TYR A 13 -11.36 6.27 13.44
N PRO A 14 -12.13 5.20 13.12
CA PRO A 14 -13.59 5.16 13.00
C PRO A 14 -14.30 5.07 14.37
N LYS A 15 -13.56 5.03 15.47
CA LYS A 15 -14.06 4.97 16.84
C LYS A 15 -13.22 5.88 17.75
N LYS A 16 -13.81 6.32 18.85
CA LYS A 16 -13.15 7.15 19.86
C LYS A 16 -11.84 6.51 20.35
N GLY A 17 -10.80 7.32 20.52
CA GLY A 17 -9.46 6.91 20.95
C GLY A 17 -8.49 6.54 19.83
N ILE A 18 -8.94 6.51 18.56
CA ILE A 18 -8.09 6.16 17.41
C ILE A 18 -7.60 7.42 16.70
N MET A 19 -6.29 7.53 16.49
CA MET A 19 -5.67 8.58 15.65
C MET A 19 -5.48 8.03 14.23
N PHE A 20 -6.49 8.14 13.38
CA PHE A 20 -6.46 7.60 12.04
C PHE A 20 -5.46 8.36 11.16
N ARG A 21 -4.57 7.62 10.49
CA ARG A 21 -3.59 8.17 9.54
C ARG A 21 -4.15 8.07 8.14
N ASP A 22 -4.63 9.19 7.64
CA ASP A 22 -5.15 9.32 6.30
C ASP A 22 -4.04 9.67 5.33
N ILE A 23 -3.57 8.65 4.61
CA ILE A 23 -2.49 8.74 3.61
C ILE A 23 -2.96 9.31 2.27
N THR A 24 -4.26 9.57 2.08
CA THR A 24 -4.76 10.05 0.78
C THR A 24 -4.20 11.43 0.44
N THR A 25 -3.96 12.30 1.42
CA THR A 25 -3.33 13.61 1.21
C THR A 25 -1.88 13.49 0.71
N LEU A 26 -1.14 12.49 1.19
CA LEU A 26 0.20 12.17 0.67
C LEU A 26 0.13 11.65 -0.77
N MET A 27 -0.86 10.81 -1.08
CA MET A 27 -1.07 10.27 -2.43
C MET A 27 -1.50 11.34 -3.44
N GLN A 28 -2.26 12.35 -2.99
CA GLN A 28 -2.68 13.48 -3.82
C GLN A 28 -1.54 14.46 -4.11
N HIS A 29 -0.49 14.48 -3.28
CA HIS A 29 0.68 15.33 -3.46
C HIS A 29 1.66 14.69 -4.47
N PRO A 30 1.84 15.23 -5.69
CA PRO A 30 2.56 14.51 -6.76
C PRO A 30 3.99 14.11 -6.39
N ALA A 31 4.77 15.04 -5.84
CA ALA A 31 6.13 14.77 -5.39
C ALA A 31 6.18 13.86 -4.16
N GLY A 32 5.14 13.90 -3.32
CA GLY A 32 5.02 13.09 -2.11
C GLY A 32 4.81 11.64 -2.47
N PHE A 33 3.81 11.38 -3.31
CA PHE A 33 3.51 10.07 -3.83
C PHE A 33 4.70 9.45 -4.57
N ARG A 34 5.33 10.21 -5.49
CA ARG A 34 6.51 9.75 -6.22
C ARG A 34 7.63 9.32 -5.26
N ARG A 35 7.98 10.18 -4.30
CA ARG A 35 9.02 9.91 -3.32
C ARG A 35 8.69 8.69 -2.46
N THR A 36 7.44 8.51 -2.05
CA THR A 36 7.01 7.32 -1.30
C THR A 36 7.24 6.04 -2.11
N VAL A 37 6.87 6.02 -3.39
CA VAL A 37 7.10 4.84 -4.24
C VAL A 37 8.61 4.60 -4.42
N ASP A 38 9.40 5.64 -4.70
CA ASP A 38 10.84 5.53 -4.84
C ASP A 38 11.51 4.97 -3.55
N GLU A 39 11.13 5.49 -2.37
CA GLU A 39 11.64 4.99 -1.09
C GLU A 39 11.19 3.56 -0.76
N MET A 40 10.01 3.13 -1.24
CA MET A 40 9.57 1.73 -1.10
C MET A 40 10.31 0.79 -2.04
N VAL A 41 10.72 1.25 -3.22
CA VAL A 41 11.47 0.46 -4.22
C VAL A 41 12.94 0.33 -3.83
N TYR A 42 13.54 1.39 -3.30
CA TYR A 42 14.98 1.49 -3.05
C TYR A 42 15.61 0.29 -2.33
N PRO A 43 15.03 -0.26 -1.23
CA PRO A 43 15.62 -1.40 -0.52
C PRO A 43 15.68 -2.70 -1.33
N PHE A 44 14.89 -2.78 -2.40
CA PHE A 44 14.76 -3.98 -3.24
C PHE A 44 15.48 -3.83 -4.59
N ALA A 45 16.14 -2.71 -4.84
CA ALA A 45 16.93 -2.51 -6.04
C ALA A 45 18.06 -3.56 -6.13
N GLY A 46 18.09 -4.33 -7.21
CA GLY A 46 19.04 -5.43 -7.40
C GLY A 46 18.68 -6.72 -6.67
N SER A 47 17.52 -6.79 -6.00
CA SER A 47 17.00 -8.04 -5.44
C SER A 47 16.28 -8.88 -6.50
N SER A 48 16.12 -10.17 -6.24
CA SER A 48 15.45 -11.13 -7.13
C SER A 48 13.93 -11.22 -6.92
N ILE A 49 13.29 -10.19 -6.38
CA ILE A 49 11.84 -10.20 -6.19
C ILE A 49 11.12 -10.24 -7.55
N THR A 50 10.07 -11.05 -7.63
CA THR A 50 9.32 -11.29 -8.88
C THR A 50 7.86 -10.87 -8.79
N ALA A 51 7.38 -10.55 -7.59
CA ALA A 51 6.02 -10.07 -7.38
C ALA A 51 5.88 -9.16 -6.15
N ILE A 52 4.89 -8.28 -6.18
CA ILE A 52 4.40 -7.49 -5.04
C ILE A 52 2.99 -7.95 -4.68
N ALA A 53 2.77 -8.32 -3.43
CA ALA A 53 1.44 -8.61 -2.90
C ALA A 53 0.84 -7.36 -2.23
N GLY A 54 -0.28 -6.87 -2.75
CA GLY A 54 -1.02 -5.74 -2.16
C GLY A 54 -2.24 -6.24 -1.39
N ILE A 55 -2.41 -5.78 -0.14
CA ILE A 55 -3.58 -6.10 0.69
C ILE A 55 -4.69 -5.06 0.43
N GLU A 56 -5.92 -5.53 0.27
CA GLU A 56 -7.03 -4.66 -0.13
C GLU A 56 -7.40 -3.59 0.91
N ALA A 57 -8.02 -2.47 0.50
CA ALA A 57 -8.04 -1.92 -0.86
C ALA A 57 -6.90 -0.91 -1.06
N ARG A 58 -6.57 -0.16 0.00
CA ARG A 58 -5.58 0.93 -0.07
C ARG A 58 -4.17 0.45 -0.42
N GLY A 59 -3.81 -0.78 -0.03
CA GLY A 59 -2.52 -1.38 -0.36
C GLY A 59 -2.33 -1.61 -1.87
N PHE A 60 -3.40 -1.65 -2.67
CA PHE A 60 -3.29 -1.80 -4.11
C PHE A 60 -2.67 -0.59 -4.79
N ILE A 61 -2.88 0.62 -4.25
CA ILE A 61 -2.41 1.85 -4.87
C ILE A 61 -0.88 1.90 -4.85
N LEU A 62 -0.29 1.75 -3.66
CA LEU A 62 1.17 1.72 -3.51
C LEU A 62 1.77 0.43 -4.05
N GLY A 63 1.14 -0.72 -3.75
CA GLY A 63 1.64 -2.01 -4.23
C GLY A 63 1.68 -2.11 -5.75
N GLY A 64 0.64 -1.60 -6.44
CA GLY A 64 0.61 -1.53 -7.89
C GLY A 64 1.65 -0.57 -8.45
N ALA A 65 1.85 0.60 -7.85
CA ALA A 65 2.87 1.56 -8.28
C ALA A 65 4.29 1.00 -8.11
N VAL A 66 4.57 0.32 -7.01
CA VAL A 66 5.86 -0.35 -6.75
C VAL A 66 6.08 -1.51 -7.74
N ALA A 67 5.08 -2.35 -7.97
CA ALA A 67 5.16 -3.45 -8.94
C ALA A 67 5.44 -2.93 -10.36
N HIS A 68 4.74 -1.85 -10.76
CA HIS A 68 4.96 -1.17 -12.03
C HIS A 68 6.38 -0.62 -12.14
N GLN A 69 6.89 0.07 -11.11
CA GLN A 69 8.23 0.66 -11.13
C GLN A 69 9.35 -0.40 -11.18
N LEU A 70 9.14 -1.56 -10.56
CA LEU A 70 10.06 -2.68 -10.61
C LEU A 70 9.89 -3.57 -11.86
N SER A 71 8.84 -3.35 -12.67
CA SER A 71 8.48 -4.19 -13.81
C SER A 71 8.25 -5.67 -13.43
N ILE A 72 7.55 -5.91 -12.33
CA ILE A 72 7.25 -7.25 -11.80
C ILE A 72 5.75 -7.48 -11.58
N GLY A 73 5.36 -8.73 -11.29
CA GLY A 73 3.96 -9.10 -11.10
C GLY A 73 3.31 -8.42 -9.88
N PHE A 74 2.00 -8.17 -9.96
CA PHE A 74 1.20 -7.73 -8.83
C PHE A 74 0.19 -8.81 -8.42
N VAL A 75 0.13 -9.11 -7.12
CA VAL A 75 -0.79 -10.10 -6.53
C VAL A 75 -1.77 -9.41 -5.61
N ALA A 76 -3.07 -9.46 -5.94
CA ALA A 76 -4.11 -8.88 -5.12
C ALA A 76 -4.54 -9.84 -3.99
N VAL A 77 -4.31 -9.43 -2.74
CA VAL A 77 -4.77 -10.15 -1.54
C VAL A 77 -6.05 -9.49 -1.05
N ARG A 78 -7.14 -10.26 -0.96
CA ARG A 78 -8.48 -9.77 -0.65
C ARG A 78 -9.15 -10.57 0.45
N LYS A 79 -10.14 -9.98 1.12
CA LYS A 79 -11.04 -10.69 2.02
C LYS A 79 -11.75 -11.83 1.30
N LYS A 80 -12.15 -12.83 2.08
CA LYS A 80 -12.88 -14.01 1.63
C LYS A 80 -14.06 -13.64 0.71
N GLY A 81 -14.18 -14.37 -0.40
CA GLY A 81 -15.26 -14.20 -1.38
C GLY A 81 -15.10 -13.03 -2.37
N LYS A 82 -13.95 -12.33 -2.39
CA LYS A 82 -13.70 -11.21 -3.32
C LYS A 82 -12.85 -11.57 -4.55
N LEU A 83 -12.24 -12.74 -4.58
CA LEU A 83 -11.51 -13.26 -5.74
C LEU A 83 -12.37 -14.32 -6.44
N PRO A 84 -12.45 -14.29 -7.79
CA PRO A 84 -13.39 -15.12 -8.55
C PRO A 84 -12.88 -16.52 -8.90
N TRP A 85 -11.59 -16.80 -8.69
CA TRP A 85 -10.95 -18.07 -9.09
C TRP A 85 -10.54 -18.90 -7.87
N GLN A 86 -9.78 -19.98 -8.10
CA GLN A 86 -9.18 -20.78 -7.03
C GLN A 86 -8.34 -19.90 -6.08
N THR A 87 -8.61 -20.01 -4.78
CA THR A 87 -7.97 -19.21 -3.74
C THR A 87 -7.43 -20.06 -2.61
N ILE A 88 -6.37 -19.59 -1.98
CA ILE A 88 -5.92 -20.03 -0.65
C ILE A 88 -6.28 -18.97 0.39
N SER A 89 -6.54 -19.38 1.64
CA SER A 89 -6.86 -18.47 2.75
C SER A 89 -6.14 -18.88 4.03
N VAL A 90 -5.79 -17.88 4.84
CA VAL A 90 -5.22 -18.06 6.18
C VAL A 90 -6.07 -17.27 7.16
N GLU A 91 -6.48 -17.90 8.24
CA GLU A 91 -7.16 -17.27 9.36
C GLU A 91 -6.14 -16.99 10.47
N TYR A 92 -6.24 -15.83 11.11
CA TYR A 92 -5.37 -15.45 12.22
C TYR A 92 -6.19 -15.53 13.51
N GLU A 93 -5.61 -16.10 14.57
CA GLU A 93 -6.16 -16.12 15.92
C GLU A 93 -6.15 -14.73 16.58
#